data_AF-A0A8S0ZF19-F1
#
_entry.id   AF-A0A8S0ZF19-F1
#
_cell.length_a   1.000
_cell.length_b   1.000
_cell.length_c   1.000
_cell.angle_alpha   90.00
_cell.angle_beta   90.00
_cell.angle_gamma   90.00
#
_symmetry.space_group_name_H-M   'P 1'
#
loop_
_entity.id
_entity.type
_entity.pdbx_description
1 polymer ?
#
loop_
_entity_poly.entity_id
_entity_poly.type
_entity_poly.pdbx_seq_one_letter_code
_entity_poly.pdbx_strand_id
1 'polypeptide(L)'
;MVQLGPAATERSSTYDEEKVLSMSDELRRALYSSGASIDMEFSPPDLIGTSEILTMEHREKLCGVLPARAQGYMWSLTFSTSQHGFSLASMYRKMQRVDSPVLLVIQDTDNNVFGALTSCTYHPSEHFYGTGESLLFSFQRIEEPRRPSQTPIEIKDKDLKDEAKKDDIEGQQAIVKTKFKYWGWTGDNMYFIRGSNDNISIGAGDGKFGLWLDGDLYLGRTQRCKTYGNDPLTTREDFIVKIMECWTFI
;
A
#
# COMPACT_ATOMS: atom_id res chain seq x y z
N MET A 1 -54.03 43.66 -47.38
CA MET A 1 -53.24 44.50 -46.46
C MET A 1 -51.95 43.74 -46.20
N VAL A 2 -50.83 44.33 -46.64
CA VAL A 2 -49.51 43.72 -46.76
C VAL A 2 -48.74 43.91 -45.44
N GLN A 3 -48.05 42.89 -44.95
CA GLN A 3 -46.90 43.06 -44.06
C GLN A 3 -45.87 41.95 -44.34
N LEU A 4 -44.60 42.35 -44.37
CA LEU A 4 -43.41 41.68 -44.91
C LEU A 4 -42.74 40.68 -43.93
N GLY A 5 -41.86 39.81 -44.47
CA GLY A 5 -41.22 38.61 -43.86
C GLY A 5 -40.17 38.85 -42.75
N PRO A 6 -39.03 38.10 -42.65
CA PRO A 6 -38.58 36.92 -43.42
C PRO A 6 -37.91 35.79 -42.57
N ALA A 7 -37.25 34.86 -43.28
CA ALA A 7 -36.16 33.96 -42.86
C ALA A 7 -36.51 32.54 -42.38
N ALA A 8 -36.81 31.66 -43.34
CA ALA A 8 -36.48 30.25 -43.21
C ALA A 8 -34.97 30.07 -43.44
N THR A 9 -34.23 29.79 -42.37
CA THR A 9 -32.88 29.22 -42.43
C THR A 9 -32.92 27.98 -41.55
N GLU A 10 -33.21 26.84 -42.15
CA GLU A 10 -32.96 25.55 -41.52
C GLU A 10 -31.91 24.80 -42.32
N ARG A 11 -31.01 24.21 -41.53
CA ARG A 11 -29.64 23.91 -41.85
C ARG A 11 -29.54 22.62 -42.66
N SER A 12 -28.57 22.63 -43.56
CA SER A 12 -27.97 21.43 -44.12
C SER A 12 -27.64 20.45 -42.99
N SER A 13 -28.33 19.31 -42.97
CA SER A 13 -27.95 18.16 -42.16
C SER A 13 -26.96 17.33 -42.98
N THR A 14 -25.71 17.75 -42.98
CA THR A 14 -24.60 16.84 -43.26
C THR A 14 -24.46 15.92 -42.05
N TYR A 15 -25.11 14.76 -42.12
CA TYR A 15 -24.76 13.64 -41.27
C TYR A 15 -23.38 13.14 -41.73
N ASP A 16 -22.33 13.59 -41.05
CA ASP A 16 -21.04 12.91 -41.11
C ASP A 16 -21.24 11.56 -40.42
N GLU A 17 -21.36 10.50 -41.22
CA GLU A 17 -21.17 9.14 -40.76
C GLU A 17 -19.73 9.04 -40.23
N GLU A 18 -19.53 9.12 -38.91
CA GLU A 18 -18.32 8.62 -38.27
C GLU A 18 -18.21 7.12 -38.59
N LYS A 19 -17.49 6.81 -39.67
CA LYS A 19 -17.06 5.44 -39.97
C LYS A 19 -16.24 4.95 -38.79
N VAL A 20 -16.86 4.13 -37.94
CA VAL A 20 -16.15 3.25 -37.03
C VAL A 20 -15.39 2.24 -37.89
N LEU A 21 -14.14 2.58 -38.22
CA LEU A 21 -13.26 1.70 -38.99
C LEU A 21 -12.89 0.51 -38.11
N SER A 22 -13.39 -0.67 -38.47
CA SER A 22 -12.91 -1.92 -37.88
C SER A 22 -11.41 -2.05 -38.15
N MET A 23 -10.60 -2.09 -37.09
CA MET A 23 -9.17 -2.30 -37.21
C MET A 23 -8.89 -3.61 -37.97
N SER A 24 -7.95 -3.56 -38.92
CA SER A 24 -7.49 -4.74 -39.63
C SER A 24 -6.73 -5.67 -38.68
N ASP A 25 -6.80 -6.98 -38.93
CA ASP A 25 -6.06 -7.99 -38.15
C ASP A 25 -4.55 -7.76 -38.17
N GLU A 26 -4.05 -7.12 -39.21
CA GLU A 26 -2.65 -6.74 -39.37
C GLU A 26 -2.28 -5.59 -38.43
N LEU A 27 -3.15 -4.60 -38.25
CA LEU A 27 -2.97 -3.51 -37.27
C LEU A 27 -3.13 -4.02 -35.83
N ARG A 28 -4.08 -4.93 -35.60
CA ARG A 28 -4.24 -5.64 -34.32
C ARG A 28 -2.96 -6.43 -33.99
N ARG A 29 -2.46 -7.22 -34.93
CA ARG A 29 -1.22 -7.98 -34.75
C ARG A 29 -0.02 -7.07 -34.60
N ALA A 30 0.06 -5.94 -35.31
CA ALA A 30 1.14 -4.98 -35.14
C ALA A 30 1.17 -4.37 -33.73
N LEU A 31 0.00 -4.03 -33.15
CA LEU A 31 -0.10 -3.57 -31.76
C LEU A 31 0.32 -4.65 -30.75
N TYR A 32 -0.05 -5.91 -30.98
CA TYR A 32 0.38 -7.02 -30.11
C TYR A 32 1.81 -7.50 -30.36
N SER A 33 2.38 -7.25 -31.55
CA SER A 33 3.70 -7.71 -31.98
C SER A 33 4.80 -6.66 -31.79
N SER A 34 4.44 -5.38 -31.69
CA SER A 34 5.41 -4.29 -31.48
C SER A 34 5.92 -4.22 -30.04
N GLY A 35 5.54 -5.14 -29.16
CA GLY A 35 5.84 -5.01 -27.73
C GLY A 35 5.20 -3.77 -27.12
N ALA A 36 4.25 -3.14 -27.82
CA ALA A 36 3.21 -2.35 -27.18
C ALA A 36 2.17 -3.32 -26.58
N SER A 37 2.66 -4.26 -25.74
CA SER A 37 1.91 -4.47 -24.52
C SER A 37 1.60 -3.08 -23.99
N ILE A 38 0.37 -2.87 -23.57
CA ILE A 38 0.10 -1.80 -22.63
C ILE A 38 0.81 -2.26 -21.34
N ASP A 39 2.15 -2.23 -21.34
CA ASP A 39 2.92 -1.70 -20.24
C ASP A 39 2.63 -0.19 -20.28
N MET A 40 1.37 0.17 -20.05
CA MET A 40 1.07 1.32 -19.22
C MET A 40 1.83 0.97 -17.96
N GLU A 41 3.07 1.43 -17.86
CA GLU A 41 3.82 1.44 -16.61
C GLU A 41 2.78 1.85 -15.60
N PHE A 42 2.33 0.89 -14.80
CA PHE A 42 1.34 1.16 -13.78
C PHE A 42 2.13 1.91 -12.72
N SER A 43 2.32 3.21 -12.98
CA SER A 43 2.94 4.08 -12.03
C SER A 43 1.98 4.09 -10.83
N PRO A 44 2.47 3.73 -9.64
CA PRO A 44 1.63 3.80 -8.47
C PRO A 44 1.10 5.24 -8.34
N PRO A 45 -0.18 5.43 -7.95
CA PRO A 45 -0.78 6.74 -7.85
C PRO A 45 0.06 7.65 -6.96
N ASP A 46 0.06 8.94 -7.28
CA ASP A 46 0.78 9.92 -6.51
C ASP A 46 0.27 9.96 -5.06
N LEU A 47 1.23 10.19 -4.14
CA LEU A 47 0.93 10.36 -2.73
C LEU A 47 0.64 11.84 -2.46
N ILE A 48 -0.47 12.11 -1.79
CA ILE A 48 -0.77 13.41 -1.21
C ILE A 48 -0.24 13.39 0.23
N GLY A 49 1.00 13.85 0.38
CA GLY A 49 1.75 13.82 1.64
C GLY A 49 3.07 13.06 1.50
N THR A 50 3.93 13.20 2.50
CA THR A 50 5.24 12.52 2.53
C THR A 50 5.13 11.23 3.33
N SER A 51 5.49 10.11 2.71
CA SER A 51 5.64 8.83 3.41
C SER A 51 7.07 8.62 3.87
N GLU A 52 7.24 8.10 5.08
CA GLU A 52 8.50 7.61 5.63
C GLU A 52 8.62 6.07 5.53
N ILE A 53 7.53 5.37 5.17
CA ILE A 53 7.47 3.91 5.09
C ILE A 53 7.30 3.38 3.66
N LEU A 54 6.37 3.96 2.89
CA LEU A 54 5.99 3.48 1.56
C LEU A 54 7.04 3.85 0.52
N THR A 55 7.66 2.82 -0.06
CA THR A 55 8.50 2.94 -1.25
C THR A 55 7.65 2.80 -2.52
N MET A 56 8.24 3.04 -3.69
CA MET A 56 7.59 2.75 -4.97
C MET A 56 7.16 1.27 -5.07
N GLU A 57 8.04 0.34 -4.71
CA GLU A 57 7.77 -1.10 -4.71
C GLU A 57 6.58 -1.46 -3.80
N HIS A 58 6.51 -0.87 -2.60
CA HIS A 58 5.38 -1.10 -1.70
C HIS A 58 4.06 -0.70 -2.36
N ARG A 59 4.02 0.49 -2.98
CA ARG A 59 2.80 1.00 -3.64
C ARG A 59 2.37 0.13 -4.81
N GLU A 60 3.31 -0.26 -5.67
CA GLU A 60 3.02 -1.16 -6.81
C GLU A 60 2.35 -2.45 -6.37
N LYS A 61 2.86 -3.10 -5.30
CA LYS A 61 2.29 -4.34 -4.78
C LYS A 61 0.92 -4.13 -4.13
N LEU A 62 0.79 -3.06 -3.34
CA LEU A 62 -0.45 -2.74 -2.63
C LEU A 62 -1.58 -2.33 -3.58
N CYS A 63 -1.28 -1.62 -4.67
CA CYS A 63 -2.27 -1.28 -5.70
C CYS A 63 -2.96 -2.50 -6.30
N GLY A 64 -2.24 -3.62 -6.46
CA GLY A 64 -2.79 -4.87 -6.98
C GLY A 64 -3.82 -5.55 -6.06
N VAL A 65 -3.95 -5.11 -4.80
CA VAL A 65 -4.87 -5.68 -3.81
C VAL A 65 -5.89 -4.67 -3.27
N LEU A 66 -5.91 -3.45 -3.82
CA LEU A 66 -6.89 -2.44 -3.42
C LEU A 66 -8.32 -2.88 -3.77
N PRO A 67 -9.33 -2.52 -2.96
CA PRO A 67 -10.72 -2.77 -3.27
C PRO A 67 -11.12 -1.89 -4.46
N ALA A 68 -12.12 -2.34 -5.22
CA ALA A 68 -12.52 -1.68 -6.47
C ALA A 68 -12.80 -0.17 -6.31
N ARG A 69 -13.35 0.24 -5.17
CA ARG A 69 -13.67 1.65 -4.88
C ARG A 69 -12.49 2.53 -4.46
N ALA A 70 -11.29 1.97 -4.29
CA ALA A 70 -10.07 2.73 -4.01
C ALA A 70 -9.02 2.63 -5.14
N GLN A 71 -9.25 1.76 -6.13
CA GLN A 71 -8.42 1.71 -7.32
C GLN A 71 -8.56 2.99 -8.14
N GLY A 72 -7.44 3.53 -8.62
CA GLY A 72 -7.39 4.75 -9.43
C GLY A 72 -7.43 6.07 -8.64
N TYR A 73 -7.71 6.03 -7.33
CA TYR A 73 -7.67 7.21 -6.46
C TYR A 73 -6.26 7.52 -5.96
N MET A 74 -6.01 8.78 -5.63
CA MET A 74 -4.75 9.20 -5.00
C MET A 74 -4.76 8.82 -3.53
N TRP A 75 -3.58 8.54 -2.98
CA TRP A 75 -3.44 8.14 -1.58
C TRP A 75 -3.06 9.36 -0.76
N SER A 76 -3.92 9.75 0.16
CA SER A 76 -3.73 10.91 1.03
C SER A 76 -3.36 10.49 2.45
N LEU A 77 -2.27 11.06 2.98
CA LEU A 77 -1.81 10.77 4.33
C LEU A 77 -2.72 11.46 5.34
N THR A 78 -3.60 10.68 5.98
CA THR A 78 -4.55 11.20 6.97
C THR A 78 -3.94 11.25 8.38
N PHE A 79 -3.11 10.26 8.72
CA PHE A 79 -2.47 10.18 10.03
C PHE A 79 -1.06 9.57 9.89
N SER A 80 -0.13 10.06 10.70
CA SER A 80 1.21 9.47 10.85
C SER A 80 1.68 9.72 12.28
N THR A 81 2.29 8.73 12.93
CA THR A 81 2.85 8.90 14.28
C THR A 81 4.01 9.89 14.33
N SER A 82 4.74 10.09 13.22
CA SER A 82 5.82 11.08 13.15
C SER A 82 5.31 12.53 13.15
N GLN A 83 4.14 12.77 12.56
CA GLN A 83 3.54 14.11 12.44
C GLN A 83 2.52 14.41 13.53
N HIS A 84 1.83 13.38 14.03
CA HIS A 84 0.66 13.54 14.90
C HIS A 84 0.83 12.90 16.29
N GLY A 85 1.97 12.27 16.53
CA GLY A 85 2.27 11.59 17.78
C GLY A 85 1.65 10.19 17.92
N PHE A 86 2.01 9.56 19.02
CA PHE A 86 1.67 8.18 19.38
C PHE A 86 0.42 8.16 20.26
N SER A 87 -0.75 8.31 19.64
CA SER A 87 -2.03 8.32 20.36
C SER A 87 -3.19 7.87 19.47
N LEU A 88 -3.83 6.78 19.88
CA LEU A 88 -5.02 6.22 19.23
C LEU A 88 -6.18 7.23 19.22
N ALA A 89 -6.33 8.00 20.31
CA ALA A 89 -7.32 9.07 20.38
C ALA A 89 -7.07 10.19 19.35
N SER A 90 -5.80 10.52 19.07
CA SER A 90 -5.46 11.47 17.99
C SER A 90 -5.79 10.91 16.62
N MET A 91 -5.55 9.62 16.39
CA MET A 91 -5.91 8.93 15.14
C MET A 91 -7.42 8.95 14.91
N TYR A 92 -8.23 8.56 15.91
CA TYR A 92 -9.70 8.60 15.79
C TYR A 92 -10.22 10.01 15.47
N ARG A 93 -9.70 11.05 16.11
CA ARG A 93 -10.09 12.45 15.84
C ARG A 93 -9.84 12.86 14.38
N LYS A 94 -8.75 12.40 13.77
CA LYS A 94 -8.44 12.65 12.36
C LYS A 94 -9.36 11.90 11.41
N MET A 95 -9.85 10.74 11.81
CA MET A 95 -10.66 9.85 10.98
C MET A 95 -12.18 10.14 11.00
N GLN A 96 -12.68 10.93 11.96
CA GLN A 96 -14.11 11.25 12.10
C GLN A 96 -14.78 11.87 10.87
N ARG A 97 -14.02 12.48 9.96
CA ARG A 97 -14.54 13.20 8.78
C ARG A 97 -14.25 12.51 7.46
N VAL A 98 -13.72 11.29 7.51
CA VAL A 98 -13.32 10.55 6.31
C VAL A 98 -14.25 9.35 6.13
N ASP A 99 -14.81 9.24 4.94
CA ASP A 99 -15.58 8.07 4.49
C ASP A 99 -14.86 7.45 3.30
N SER A 100 -13.83 6.66 3.61
CA SER A 100 -12.93 6.03 2.63
C SER A 100 -12.33 4.77 3.26
N PRO A 101 -11.94 3.75 2.48
CA PRO A 101 -11.08 2.69 3.00
C PRO A 101 -9.80 3.30 3.59
N VAL A 102 -9.22 2.61 4.58
CA VAL A 102 -7.97 3.05 5.20
C VAL A 102 -6.90 2.00 4.95
N LEU A 103 -5.77 2.43 4.39
CA LEU A 103 -4.55 1.66 4.35
C LEU A 103 -3.68 2.04 5.56
N LEU A 104 -3.65 1.16 6.56
CA LEU A 104 -2.79 1.23 7.72
C LEU A 104 -1.45 0.55 7.39
N VAL A 105 -0.36 1.29 7.51
CA VAL A 105 1.00 0.81 7.25
C VAL A 105 1.84 1.00 8.50
N ILE A 106 2.52 -0.05 8.95
CA ILE A 106 3.38 -0.06 10.12
C ILE A 106 4.78 -0.46 9.68
N GLN A 107 5.77 0.30 10.14
CA GLN A 107 7.16 -0.13 10.21
C GLN A 107 7.49 -0.39 11.67
N ASP A 108 7.93 -1.61 12.00
CA ASP A 108 8.41 -1.94 13.34
C ASP A 108 9.90 -1.55 13.54
N THR A 109 10.40 -1.70 14.77
CA THR A 109 11.82 -1.44 15.09
C THR A 109 12.79 -2.43 14.46
N ASP A 110 12.31 -3.59 14.01
CA ASP A 110 13.08 -4.58 13.27
C ASP A 110 13.09 -4.27 11.75
N ASN A 111 12.41 -3.19 11.34
CA ASN A 111 12.23 -2.70 9.97
C ASN A 111 11.42 -3.65 9.06
N ASN A 112 10.51 -4.43 9.64
CA ASN A 112 9.46 -5.11 8.88
C ASN A 112 8.36 -4.11 8.54
N VAL A 113 7.78 -4.25 7.35
CA VAL A 113 6.68 -3.41 6.88
C VAL A 113 5.44 -4.28 6.67
N PHE A 114 4.36 -3.96 7.34
CA PHE A 114 3.12 -4.74 7.31
C PHE A 114 1.95 -3.86 7.72
N GLY A 115 0.73 -4.39 7.64
CA GLY A 115 -0.43 -3.64 8.08
C GLY A 115 -1.73 -4.23 7.58
N ALA A 116 -2.71 -3.35 7.41
CA ALA A 116 -4.05 -3.70 7.03
C ALA A 116 -4.62 -2.70 6.03
N LEU A 117 -5.46 -3.19 5.14
CA LEU A 117 -6.40 -2.36 4.40
C LEU A 117 -7.78 -2.65 4.98
N THR A 118 -8.46 -1.60 5.46
CA THR A 118 -9.77 -1.74 6.10
C THR A 118 -10.84 -1.03 5.29
N SER A 119 -12.04 -1.61 5.29
CA SER A 119 -13.19 -1.08 4.55
C SER A 119 -13.68 0.28 5.03
N CYS A 120 -13.32 0.72 6.23
CA CYS A 120 -13.77 1.99 6.76
C CYS A 120 -12.76 2.55 7.75
N THR A 121 -13.04 3.77 8.18
CA THR A 121 -12.26 4.53 9.15
C THR A 121 -12.34 3.95 10.56
N TYR A 122 -11.32 4.29 11.36
CA TYR A 122 -11.22 3.79 12.72
C TYR A 122 -12.00 4.66 13.70
N HIS A 123 -12.78 4.03 14.57
CA HIS A 123 -13.48 4.68 15.67
C HIS A 123 -13.69 3.68 16.83
N PRO A 124 -13.88 4.17 18.08
CA PRO A 124 -14.30 3.31 19.18
C PRO A 124 -15.63 2.62 18.86
N SER A 125 -15.74 1.34 19.18
CA SER A 125 -16.95 0.53 19.01
C SER A 125 -16.97 -0.66 19.96
N GLU A 126 -18.10 -0.90 20.62
CA GLU A 126 -18.29 -2.10 21.44
C GLU A 126 -18.33 -3.38 20.59
N HIS A 127 -18.82 -3.26 19.35
CA HIS A 127 -19.02 -4.35 18.40
C HIS A 127 -17.99 -4.31 17.27
N PHE A 128 -17.72 -5.46 16.66
CA PHE A 128 -16.94 -5.50 15.43
C PHE A 128 -17.70 -4.82 14.28
N TYR A 129 -16.96 -4.13 13.42
CA TYR A 129 -17.49 -3.42 12.26
C TYR A 129 -16.54 -3.55 11.06
N GLY A 130 -17.00 -3.10 9.90
CA GLY A 130 -16.31 -3.23 8.62
C GLY A 130 -16.90 -4.33 7.71
N THR A 131 -16.25 -4.57 6.58
CA THR A 131 -16.69 -5.53 5.56
C THR A 131 -15.55 -6.45 5.12
N GLY A 132 -15.91 -7.50 4.37
CA GLY A 132 -14.99 -8.46 3.77
C GLY A 132 -14.05 -7.89 2.70
N GLU A 133 -14.15 -6.60 2.36
CA GLU A 133 -13.12 -5.90 1.56
C GLU A 133 -11.81 -5.70 2.34
N SER A 134 -11.86 -5.86 3.66
CA SER A 134 -10.67 -5.71 4.52
C SER A 134 -9.70 -6.88 4.33
N LEU A 135 -8.40 -6.59 4.46
CA LEU A 135 -7.33 -7.57 4.35
C LEU A 135 -6.13 -7.19 5.22
N LEU A 136 -5.28 -8.17 5.49
CA LEU A 136 -3.96 -7.96 6.09
C LEU A 136 -2.87 -8.16 5.04
N PHE A 137 -1.73 -7.49 5.21
CA PHE A 137 -0.58 -7.67 4.34
C PHE A 137 0.76 -7.59 5.09
N SER A 138 1.81 -8.11 4.47
CA SER A 138 3.18 -8.06 4.98
C SER A 138 4.22 -8.08 3.86
N PHE A 139 5.29 -7.29 4.04
CA PHE A 139 6.50 -7.30 3.25
C PHE A 139 7.61 -7.95 4.09
N GLN A 140 7.80 -9.26 3.92
CA GLN A 140 8.80 -10.02 4.67
C GLN A 140 10.15 -9.93 3.96
N ARG A 141 11.22 -9.59 4.69
CA ARG A 141 12.57 -9.61 4.12
C ARG A 141 12.94 -11.01 3.69
N ILE A 142 13.48 -11.13 2.48
CA ILE A 142 14.09 -12.36 2.01
C ILE A 142 15.57 -12.27 2.38
N GLU A 143 15.99 -13.02 3.40
CA GLU A 143 17.42 -13.21 3.64
C GLU A 143 17.98 -14.08 2.52
N GLU A 144 18.83 -13.52 1.66
CA GLU A 144 19.60 -14.34 0.72
C GLU A 144 20.61 -15.18 1.50
N PRO A 145 20.77 -16.48 1.20
CA PRO A 145 21.79 -17.29 1.82
C PRO A 145 23.16 -16.66 1.56
N ARG A 146 23.84 -16.25 2.64
CA ARG A 146 25.21 -15.73 2.59
C ARG A 146 26.08 -16.72 1.82
N ARG A 147 26.64 -16.31 0.67
CA ARG A 147 27.68 -17.08 -0.01
C ARG A 147 28.81 -17.35 1.01
N PRO A 148 29.24 -18.60 1.23
CA PRO A 148 30.36 -18.86 2.12
C PRO A 148 31.59 -18.12 1.58
N SER A 149 32.06 -17.15 2.35
CA SER A 149 33.24 -16.36 2.05
C SER A 149 34.47 -17.27 1.96
N GLN A 150 35.24 -17.10 0.87
CA GLN A 150 36.54 -17.71 0.67
C GLN A 150 37.46 -17.41 1.86
N THR A 151 38.28 -18.41 2.19
CA THR A 151 39.29 -18.43 3.27
C THR A 151 40.19 -17.18 3.27
N PRO A 152 40.64 -16.70 4.45
CA PRO A 152 41.60 -15.60 4.53
C PRO A 152 42.91 -15.99 3.83
N ILE A 153 43.32 -15.19 2.84
CA ILE A 153 44.67 -15.23 2.28
C ILE A 153 45.61 -14.60 3.33
N GLU A 154 46.60 -15.37 3.79
CA GLU A 154 47.71 -14.89 4.62
C GLU A 154 48.46 -13.77 3.89
N ILE A 155 48.52 -12.57 4.50
CA ILE A 155 49.34 -11.46 4.02
C ILE A 155 50.76 -11.67 4.54
N LYS A 156 51.72 -11.87 3.62
CA LYS A 156 53.14 -11.69 3.90
C LYS A 156 53.50 -10.21 3.73
N ASP A 157 54.11 -9.64 4.76
CA ASP A 157 54.66 -8.29 4.79
C ASP A 157 55.63 -8.01 3.64
N LYS A 158 55.46 -6.85 2.98
CA LYS A 158 56.55 -6.01 2.44
C LYS A 158 56.04 -4.63 1.99
N ASP A 159 56.34 -3.65 2.83
CA ASP A 159 56.87 -2.30 2.58
C ASP A 159 56.36 -1.41 1.40
N LEU A 160 55.80 -0.27 1.85
CA LEU A 160 55.99 1.14 1.44
C LEU A 160 55.32 1.73 0.18
N LYS A 161 54.38 2.64 0.49
CA LYS A 161 54.07 3.98 -0.08
C LYS A 161 53.58 4.08 -1.53
N ASP A 162 52.35 4.57 -1.69
CA ASP A 162 52.07 5.80 -2.45
C ASP A 162 50.66 6.34 -2.13
N GLU A 163 50.52 7.66 -2.22
CA GLU A 163 49.37 8.47 -1.81
C GLU A 163 48.16 8.42 -2.76
N ALA A 164 47.01 8.84 -2.22
CA ALA A 164 45.83 9.37 -2.89
C ALA A 164 44.89 8.42 -3.66
N LYS A 165 43.76 8.09 -3.01
CA LYS A 165 42.41 8.50 -3.46
C LYS A 165 41.38 8.11 -2.39
N LYS A 166 40.77 9.12 -1.79
CA LYS A 166 39.68 8.99 -0.83
C LYS A 166 38.38 9.24 -1.61
N ASP A 167 38.06 8.29 -2.49
CA ASP A 167 36.82 8.31 -3.26
C ASP A 167 35.75 7.55 -2.44
N ASP A 168 34.77 8.31 -1.95
CA ASP A 168 33.37 7.97 -1.71
C ASP A 168 33.04 6.51 -1.33
N ILE A 169 33.06 6.23 -0.03
CA ILE A 169 32.27 5.14 0.55
C ILE A 169 31.01 5.77 1.15
N GLU A 170 30.15 6.33 0.29
CA GLU A 170 28.75 6.53 0.66
C GLU A 170 28.03 5.18 0.49
N GLY A 171 27.47 4.71 1.59
CA GLY A 171 26.94 3.37 1.74
C GLY A 171 25.93 3.01 0.66
N GLN A 172 26.29 2.03 -0.17
CA GLN A 172 25.31 1.24 -0.90
C GLN A 172 24.43 0.53 0.12
N GLN A 173 23.26 1.11 0.43
CA GLN A 173 22.18 0.38 1.08
C GLN A 173 21.91 -0.85 0.22
N ALA A 174 22.29 -2.03 0.74
CA ALA A 174 22.00 -3.29 0.09
C ALA A 174 20.50 -3.33 -0.22
N ILE A 175 20.14 -3.55 -1.49
CA ILE A 175 18.74 -3.65 -1.91
C ILE A 175 18.13 -4.83 -1.16
N VAL A 176 17.32 -4.54 -0.15
CA VAL A 176 16.66 -5.57 0.66
C VAL A 176 15.47 -6.07 -0.15
N LYS A 177 15.61 -7.26 -0.75
CA LYS A 177 14.50 -7.90 -1.46
C LYS A 177 13.42 -8.31 -0.46
N THR A 178 12.17 -7.94 -0.74
CA THR A 178 11.03 -8.32 0.11
C THR A 178 10.08 -9.28 -0.62
N LYS A 179 9.35 -10.09 0.16
CA LYS A 179 8.25 -10.94 -0.32
C LYS A 179 6.94 -10.34 0.17
N PHE A 180 6.13 -9.86 -0.76
CA PHE A 180 4.77 -9.40 -0.48
C PHE A 180 3.82 -10.59 -0.29
N LYS A 181 3.04 -10.56 0.79
CA LYS A 181 1.93 -11.48 1.06
C LYS A 181 0.72 -10.68 1.54
N TYR A 182 -0.47 -11.15 1.22
CA TYR A 182 -1.72 -10.60 1.74
C TYR A 182 -2.72 -11.71 2.02
N TRP A 183 -3.67 -11.41 2.90
CA TRP A 183 -4.71 -12.31 3.38
C TRP A 183 -6.05 -11.60 3.39
N GLY A 184 -6.92 -11.95 2.44
CA GLY A 184 -8.30 -11.48 2.39
C GLY A 184 -9.20 -12.23 3.37
N TRP A 185 -10.45 -11.78 3.46
CA TRP A 185 -11.45 -12.41 4.31
C TRP A 185 -11.70 -13.89 3.95
N THR A 186 -11.73 -14.76 4.96
CA THR A 186 -11.95 -16.21 4.80
C THR A 186 -13.43 -16.60 4.65
N GLY A 187 -14.35 -15.71 5.01
CA GLY A 187 -15.77 -16.04 5.14
C GLY A 187 -16.18 -16.64 6.50
N ASP A 188 -15.24 -16.90 7.41
CA ASP A 188 -15.51 -17.62 8.66
C ASP A 188 -16.33 -16.80 9.67
N ASN A 189 -16.01 -15.51 9.82
CA ASN A 189 -16.68 -14.59 10.74
C ASN A 189 -16.54 -13.13 10.28
N MET A 190 -17.32 -12.22 10.86
CA MET A 190 -17.33 -10.79 10.50
C MET A 190 -16.56 -9.91 11.50
N TYR A 191 -15.53 -10.45 12.15
CA TYR A 191 -14.77 -9.73 13.19
C TYR A 191 -13.62 -8.89 12.60
N PHE A 192 -13.95 -7.96 11.72
CA PHE A 192 -12.96 -7.23 10.92
C PHE A 192 -12.19 -6.18 11.71
N ILE A 193 -12.88 -5.27 12.40
CA ILE A 193 -12.27 -4.16 13.14
C ILE A 193 -13.00 -3.99 14.46
N ARG A 194 -12.26 -3.77 15.55
CA ARG A 194 -12.81 -3.34 16.83
C ARG A 194 -11.83 -2.38 17.50
N GLY A 195 -12.29 -1.15 17.69
CA GLY A 195 -11.55 -0.09 18.37
C GLY A 195 -12.12 0.18 19.76
N SER A 196 -11.26 0.51 20.71
CA SER A 196 -11.60 1.05 22.02
C SER A 196 -10.71 2.27 22.30
N ASN A 197 -10.81 2.85 23.50
CA ASN A 197 -9.89 3.92 23.89
C ASN A 197 -8.46 3.42 24.15
N ASP A 198 -8.32 2.14 24.51
CA ASP A 198 -7.05 1.56 24.98
C ASP A 198 -6.36 0.68 23.95
N ASN A 199 -7.04 0.35 22.84
CA ASN A 199 -6.49 -0.47 21.77
C ASN A 199 -7.38 -0.46 20.52
N ILE A 200 -6.78 -0.88 19.40
CA ILE A 200 -7.49 -1.22 18.17
C ILE A 200 -7.05 -2.62 17.71
N SER A 201 -8.01 -3.39 17.19
CA SER A 201 -7.78 -4.73 16.65
C SER A 201 -8.38 -4.87 15.26
N ILE A 202 -7.66 -5.59 14.39
CA ILE A 202 -8.04 -5.87 13.00
C ILE A 202 -7.91 -7.38 12.76
N GLY A 203 -9.05 -8.01 12.49
CA GLY A 203 -9.21 -9.46 12.38
C GLY A 203 -9.16 -10.15 13.74
N ALA A 204 -10.11 -11.03 14.00
CA ALA A 204 -10.15 -11.77 15.27
C ALA A 204 -10.57 -13.23 15.09
N GLY A 205 -10.25 -14.05 16.08
CA GLY A 205 -10.71 -15.43 16.15
C GLY A 205 -10.03 -16.15 17.30
N ASP A 206 -10.81 -16.92 18.07
CA ASP A 206 -10.31 -17.70 19.21
C ASP A 206 -9.48 -16.88 20.22
N GLY A 207 -9.89 -15.64 20.47
CA GLY A 207 -9.19 -14.72 21.39
C GLY A 207 -7.88 -14.14 20.87
N LYS A 208 -7.53 -14.39 19.61
CA LYS A 208 -6.35 -13.83 18.93
C LYS A 208 -6.75 -12.77 17.91
N PHE A 209 -5.80 -11.89 17.60
CA PHE A 209 -5.99 -10.80 16.65
C PHE A 209 -4.99 -10.89 15.51
N GLY A 210 -5.46 -10.65 14.28
CA GLY A 210 -4.60 -10.59 13.11
C GLY A 210 -3.56 -9.47 13.25
N LEU A 211 -4.04 -8.32 13.69
CA LEU A 211 -3.24 -7.16 14.10
C LEU A 211 -3.92 -6.48 15.29
N TRP A 212 -3.13 -6.13 16.31
CA TRP A 212 -3.56 -5.42 17.50
C TRP A 212 -2.53 -4.35 17.83
N LEU A 213 -3.00 -3.18 18.27
CA LEU A 213 -2.18 -2.06 18.73
C LEU A 213 -2.75 -1.51 20.03
N ASP A 214 -1.89 -1.08 20.94
CA ASP A 214 -2.28 -0.38 22.16
C ASP A 214 -2.75 1.07 21.89
N GLY A 215 -3.28 1.72 22.93
CA GLY A 215 -3.80 3.09 22.88
C GLY A 215 -2.74 4.15 22.63
N ASP A 216 -1.48 3.81 22.91
CA ASP A 216 -0.33 4.66 22.63
C ASP A 216 0.24 4.43 21.22
N LEU A 217 -0.30 3.49 20.45
CA LEU A 217 0.21 3.11 19.12
C LEU A 217 1.70 2.74 19.14
N TYR A 218 2.19 2.24 20.28
CA TYR A 218 3.60 1.95 20.53
C TYR A 218 3.85 0.44 20.55
N LEU A 219 3.04 -0.31 21.30
CA LEU A 219 3.10 -1.76 21.33
C LEU A 219 2.06 -2.36 20.41
N GLY A 220 2.48 -3.38 19.67
CA GLY A 220 1.59 -4.14 18.83
C GLY A 220 1.80 -5.64 18.93
N ARG A 221 0.76 -6.37 18.52
CA ARG A 221 0.76 -7.82 18.43
C ARG A 221 0.12 -8.28 17.13
N THR A 222 0.68 -9.30 16.50
CA THR A 222 0.12 -9.97 15.32
C THR A 222 0.14 -11.47 15.51
N GLN A 223 -1.00 -12.10 15.27
CA GLN A 223 -1.19 -13.54 15.44
C GLN A 223 -2.01 -14.10 14.28
N ARG A 224 -2.05 -15.43 14.18
CA ARG A 224 -3.04 -16.10 13.33
C ARG A 224 -4.45 -15.81 13.85
N CYS A 225 -5.34 -15.38 12.96
CA CYS A 225 -6.76 -15.22 13.26
C CYS A 225 -7.64 -15.94 12.22
N LYS A 226 -8.89 -16.24 12.61
CA LYS A 226 -9.86 -16.91 11.73
C LYS A 226 -10.40 -16.00 10.63
N THR A 227 -10.58 -14.70 10.90
CA THR A 227 -11.12 -13.73 9.93
C THR A 227 -10.33 -13.72 8.63
N TYR A 228 -9.00 -13.77 8.69
CA TYR A 228 -8.12 -13.66 7.51
C TYR A 228 -7.30 -14.92 7.24
N GLY A 229 -7.22 -15.86 8.17
CA GLY A 229 -6.38 -17.06 8.01
C GLY A 229 -4.89 -16.72 7.86
N ASN A 230 -4.46 -15.56 8.36
CA ASN A 230 -3.09 -15.06 8.23
C ASN A 230 -2.09 -15.82 9.12
N ASP A 231 -0.82 -15.78 8.76
CA ASP A 231 0.28 -16.02 9.70
C ASP A 231 0.61 -14.71 10.44
N PRO A 232 1.38 -14.72 11.55
CA PRO A 232 1.94 -13.49 12.11
C PRO A 232 2.60 -12.64 11.02
N LEU A 233 2.28 -11.34 11.01
CA LEU A 233 2.66 -10.43 9.92
C LEU A 233 4.14 -10.01 9.98
N THR A 234 4.80 -10.22 11.11
CA THR A 234 6.23 -9.95 11.30
C THR A 234 6.92 -11.19 11.90
N THR A 235 8.24 -11.14 12.09
CA THR A 235 9.06 -12.28 12.56
C THR A 235 8.70 -12.72 13.98
N ARG A 236 8.14 -11.82 14.79
CA ARG A 236 7.70 -12.06 16.16
C ARG A 236 6.21 -11.72 16.30
N GLU A 237 5.51 -12.33 17.25
CA GLU A 237 4.11 -11.97 17.49
C GLU A 237 4.00 -10.56 18.10
N ASP A 238 4.90 -10.20 19.01
CA ASP A 238 4.98 -8.87 19.62
C ASP A 238 6.00 -7.98 18.89
N PHE A 239 5.63 -6.73 18.65
CA PHE A 239 6.47 -5.75 17.98
C PHE A 239 6.33 -4.35 18.59
N ILE A 240 7.35 -3.52 18.37
CA ILE A 240 7.35 -2.10 18.74
C ILE A 240 7.20 -1.30 17.46
N VAL A 241 6.21 -0.41 17.43
CA VAL A 241 5.96 0.49 16.31
C VAL A 241 7.08 1.53 16.27
N LYS A 242 7.77 1.62 15.13
CA LYS A 242 8.71 2.70 14.84
C LYS A 242 8.00 3.87 14.18
N ILE A 243 7.25 3.60 13.11
CA ILE A 243 6.40 4.57 12.41
C ILE A 243 5.11 3.86 12.00
N MET A 244 3.98 4.55 12.11
CA MET A 244 2.70 4.08 11.59
C MET A 244 2.04 5.20 10.78
N GLU A 245 1.52 4.85 9.61
CA GLU A 245 0.84 5.75 8.68
C GLU A 245 -0.56 5.20 8.35
N CYS A 246 -1.54 6.10 8.22
CA CYS A 246 -2.87 5.79 7.73
C CYS A 246 -3.15 6.61 6.48
N TRP A 247 -3.36 5.92 5.37
CA TRP A 247 -3.65 6.49 4.07
C TRP A 247 -5.11 6.28 3.70
N THR A 248 -5.71 7.28 3.07
CA THR A 248 -7.10 7.25 2.60
C THR A 248 -7.14 7.58 1.12
N PHE A 249 -8.19 7.13 0.43
CA PHE A 249 -8.30 7.25 -1.02
C PHE A 249 -9.28 8.36 -1.37
N ILE A 250 -8.82 9.39 -2.10
CA ILE A 250 -9.60 10.58 -2.49
C ILE A 250 -9.44 10.93 -3.96
#